data_AF-A0A8B6HRX2-F1
#
_entry.id   AF-A0A8B6HRX2-F1
#
_cell.length_a   1.000
_cell.length_b   1.000
_cell.length_c   1.000
_cell.angle_alpha   90.00
_cell.angle_beta   90.00
_cell.angle_gamma   90.00
#
_symmetry.space_group_name_H-M   'P 1'
#
loop_
_entity.id
_entity.type
_entity.pdbx_description
1 polymer ?
#
loop_
_entity_poly.entity_id
_entity_poly.type
_entity_poly.pdbx_seq_one_letter_code
_entity_poly.pdbx_strand_id
1 'polypeptide(L)'
;MLIFMVYIALFPYIGSGPVWPEDGLEPHYCKHGWYYNLFYINNFVDDPDQSCFGWAWYLANDMQFFVISPLIILPIFHFHIAGVIVILAFLLGTWTATGIMTTHWEIPLSVFDGGVNFMKLYVKPYFRMGPFLVGMYTGYLLYRTNFKHRMSKVAAFFGWVVAAVVACLVLYGQYDDLNGNRVSQEVSSLYNAVHRTLWGACVCWVVFSCANGYGGYINTVLSWKGFIPLSRLTYCTYLVHPIVIYYNQYTKQRLMHLTDIDVIYQFIGNLVVSMMVAFVASLAFESPMMGFEKVIFKKQEKKRR
;
A
#
# COMPACT_ATOMS: atom_id res chain seq x y z
N MET A 1 13.33 1.42 -9.57
CA MET A 1 14.39 2.34 -10.06
C MET A 1 14.58 2.29 -11.57
N LEU A 2 14.81 1.14 -12.21
CA LEU A 2 14.97 1.09 -13.68
C LEU A 2 13.73 1.62 -14.43
N ILE A 3 12.53 1.18 -14.03
CA ILE A 3 11.25 1.68 -14.58
C ILE A 3 11.15 3.20 -14.45
N PHE A 4 11.59 3.75 -13.32
CA PHE A 4 11.57 5.18 -13.03
C PHE A 4 12.53 5.97 -13.91
N MET A 5 13.74 5.48 -14.13
CA MET A 5 14.72 6.10 -15.02
C MET A 5 14.24 6.14 -16.47
N VAL A 6 13.67 5.04 -16.95
CA VAL A 6 13.11 4.94 -18.30
C VAL A 6 11.92 5.87 -18.46
N TYR A 7 11.06 5.93 -17.45
CA TYR A 7 9.91 6.82 -17.44
C TYR A 7 10.30 8.30 -17.51
N ILE A 8 11.19 8.79 -16.64
CA ILE A 8 11.60 10.21 -16.64
C ILE A 8 12.15 10.62 -18.01
N ALA A 9 12.94 9.74 -18.65
CA ALA A 9 13.54 10.03 -19.94
C ALA A 9 12.53 10.03 -21.10
N LEU A 10 11.54 9.14 -21.06
CA LEU A 10 10.60 8.97 -22.18
C LEU A 10 9.31 9.78 -22.03
N PHE A 11 8.88 10.09 -20.80
CA PHE A 11 7.58 10.70 -20.55
C PHE A 11 7.32 11.98 -21.36
N PRO A 12 8.26 12.93 -21.52
CA PRO A 12 8.01 14.12 -22.35
C PRO A 12 7.57 13.82 -23.79
N TYR A 13 8.03 12.69 -24.35
CA TYR A 13 7.94 12.39 -25.78
C TYR A 13 6.82 11.41 -26.16
N ILE A 14 6.15 10.80 -25.19
CA ILE A 14 5.17 9.73 -25.47
C ILE A 14 3.75 10.25 -25.72
N GLY A 15 3.47 11.54 -25.49
CA GLY A 15 2.13 12.08 -25.58
C GLY A 15 2.09 13.56 -25.93
N SER A 16 0.87 14.06 -26.09
CA SER A 16 0.57 15.46 -26.39
C SER A 16 -0.83 15.79 -25.89
N GLY A 17 -1.04 17.00 -25.41
CA GLY A 17 -2.33 17.44 -24.89
C GLY A 17 -2.27 18.88 -24.39
N PRO A 18 -3.43 19.52 -24.17
CA PRO A 18 -3.49 20.93 -23.77
C PRO A 18 -2.90 21.20 -22.38
N VAL A 19 -2.81 20.19 -21.53
CA VAL A 19 -2.20 20.24 -20.19
C VAL A 19 -0.99 19.30 -20.10
N TRP A 20 -0.43 18.89 -21.24
CA TRP A 20 0.72 18.00 -21.28
C TRP A 20 1.97 18.72 -20.78
N PRO A 21 2.70 18.17 -19.80
CA PRO A 21 3.91 18.80 -19.31
C PRO A 21 5.06 18.57 -20.31
N GLU A 22 5.44 19.62 -21.05
CA GLU A 22 6.50 19.55 -22.08
C GLU A 22 7.86 19.12 -21.51
N ASP A 23 8.17 19.53 -20.29
CA ASP A 23 9.41 19.15 -19.59
C ASP A 23 9.32 17.78 -18.89
N GLY A 24 8.19 17.09 -18.99
CA GLY A 24 7.90 15.83 -18.31
C GLY A 24 7.30 16.02 -16.91
N LEU A 25 7.08 14.90 -16.20
CA LEU A 25 6.51 14.93 -14.85
C LEU A 25 7.59 15.12 -13.80
N GLU A 26 7.42 16.14 -12.97
CA GLU A 26 8.30 16.47 -11.83
C GLU A 26 9.80 16.66 -12.20
N PRO A 27 10.16 17.28 -13.34
CA PRO A 27 11.54 17.25 -13.86
C PRO A 27 12.53 17.95 -12.94
N HIS A 28 12.12 19.04 -12.30
CA HIS A 28 12.95 19.79 -11.36
C HIS A 28 13.21 19.01 -10.06
N TYR A 29 12.17 18.35 -9.53
CA TYR A 29 12.24 17.60 -8.29
C TYR A 29 13.09 16.33 -8.48
N CYS A 30 12.90 15.63 -9.59
CA CYS A 30 13.64 14.41 -9.90
C CYS A 30 15.13 14.64 -10.21
N LYS A 31 15.51 15.81 -10.74
CA LYS A 31 16.92 16.14 -10.98
C LYS A 31 17.76 16.16 -9.71
N HIS A 32 17.18 16.66 -8.61
CA HIS A 32 17.88 16.81 -7.33
C HIS A 32 17.50 15.75 -6.30
N GLY A 33 16.29 15.18 -6.36
CA GLY A 33 15.75 14.28 -5.34
C GLY A 33 15.75 12.79 -5.68
N TRP A 34 16.28 12.36 -6.82
CA TRP A 34 16.22 10.94 -7.24
C TRP A 34 16.86 9.97 -6.23
N TYR A 35 17.92 10.38 -5.53
CA TYR A 35 18.64 9.53 -4.59
C TYR A 35 17.84 9.22 -3.32
N TYR A 36 16.86 10.05 -2.94
CA TYR A 36 15.99 9.77 -1.80
C TYR A 36 15.20 8.47 -2.00
N ASN A 37 14.77 8.21 -3.24
CA ASN A 37 14.11 6.96 -3.62
C ASN A 37 15.07 5.78 -3.67
N LEU A 38 16.34 6.00 -4.03
CA LEU A 38 17.36 4.94 -4.05
C LEU A 38 17.67 4.45 -2.63
N PHE A 39 17.74 5.37 -1.66
CA PHE A 39 18.00 5.06 -0.26
C PHE A 39 16.73 4.78 0.56
N TYR A 40 15.55 4.79 -0.06
CA TYR A 40 14.27 4.53 0.61
C TYR A 40 14.01 5.49 1.80
N ILE A 41 14.36 6.77 1.65
CA ILE A 41 14.16 7.83 2.67
C ILE A 41 13.29 8.98 2.15
N ASN A 42 12.70 8.84 0.96
CA ASN A 42 11.82 9.84 0.36
C ASN A 42 10.55 10.10 1.18
N ASN A 43 10.18 9.20 2.10
CA ASN A 43 9.07 9.40 3.03
C ASN A 43 9.41 10.32 4.22
N PHE A 44 10.68 10.65 4.45
CA PHE A 44 11.10 11.61 5.48
C PHE A 44 11.34 13.01 4.94
N VAL A 45 11.35 13.18 3.61
CA VAL A 45 11.45 14.49 2.97
C VAL A 45 10.11 15.21 3.15
N ASP A 46 10.12 16.32 3.87
CA ASP A 46 8.93 17.14 4.11
C ASP A 46 8.64 18.11 2.97
N ASP A 47 9.66 18.41 2.15
CA ASP A 47 9.56 19.32 1.02
C ASP A 47 9.01 18.58 -0.22
N PRO A 48 7.78 18.91 -0.69
CA PRO A 48 7.21 18.32 -1.90
C PRO A 48 8.10 18.56 -3.11
N ASP A 49 8.80 19.69 -3.16
CA ASP A 49 9.64 20.10 -4.28
C ASP A 49 10.97 19.32 -4.34
N GLN A 50 11.22 18.41 -3.40
CA GLN A 50 12.37 17.51 -3.41
C GLN A 50 11.97 16.05 -3.56
N SER A 51 10.66 15.76 -3.50
CA SER A 51 10.14 14.41 -3.64
C SER A 51 9.91 14.10 -5.13
N CYS A 52 10.61 13.09 -5.63
CA CYS A 52 10.41 12.55 -6.97
C CYS A 52 9.59 11.27 -6.87
N PHE A 53 8.63 11.06 -7.77
CA PHE A 53 7.70 9.92 -7.71
C PHE A 53 6.87 9.91 -6.41
N GLY A 54 5.85 10.76 -6.37
CA GLY A 54 4.97 10.90 -5.20
C GLY A 54 4.24 9.63 -4.73
N TRP A 55 4.32 8.50 -5.45
CA TRP A 55 3.82 7.19 -4.98
C TRP A 55 4.92 6.28 -4.43
N ALA A 56 6.20 6.57 -4.66
CA ALA A 56 7.30 5.72 -4.23
C ALA A 56 7.51 5.69 -2.70
N TRP A 57 6.84 6.56 -1.92
CA TRP A 57 6.91 6.52 -0.45
C TRP A 57 6.46 5.18 0.12
N TYR A 58 5.54 4.48 -0.55
CA TYR A 58 5.08 3.17 -0.10
C TYR A 58 6.23 2.16 -0.10
N LEU A 59 7.08 2.20 -1.14
CA LEU A 59 8.27 1.35 -1.23
C LEU A 59 9.26 1.66 -0.09
N ALA A 60 9.42 2.93 0.27
CA ALA A 60 10.25 3.31 1.42
C ALA A 60 9.70 2.77 2.74
N ASN A 61 8.39 2.91 2.96
CA ASN A 61 7.75 2.32 4.13
C ASN A 61 7.97 0.81 4.18
N ASP A 62 7.75 0.09 3.07
CA ASP A 62 7.88 -1.37 3.04
C ASP A 62 9.31 -1.83 3.33
N MET A 63 10.32 -1.19 2.74
CA MET A 63 11.73 -1.47 3.02
C MET A 63 12.09 -1.20 4.48
N GLN A 64 11.64 -0.07 5.04
CA GLN A 64 11.90 0.28 6.43
C GLN A 64 11.23 -0.71 7.40
N PHE A 65 9.99 -1.10 7.11
CA PHE A 65 9.27 -2.10 7.89
C PHE A 65 9.95 -3.48 7.81
N PHE A 66 10.45 -3.85 6.64
CA PHE A 66 11.25 -5.06 6.47
C PHE A 66 12.51 -5.05 7.34
N VAL A 67 13.24 -3.92 7.38
CA VAL A 67 14.43 -3.75 8.23
C VAL A 67 14.08 -3.84 9.73
N ILE A 68 12.93 -3.33 10.15
CA ILE A 68 12.47 -3.39 11.55
C ILE A 68 11.90 -4.78 11.91
N SER A 69 11.44 -5.56 10.94
CA SER A 69 10.77 -6.85 11.17
C SER A 69 11.52 -7.84 12.08
N PRO A 70 12.87 -7.96 12.08
CA PRO A 70 13.57 -8.87 12.99
C PRO A 70 13.37 -8.50 14.46
N LEU A 71 13.23 -7.21 14.78
CA LEU A 71 12.96 -6.74 16.15
C LEU A 71 11.59 -7.19 16.66
N ILE A 72 10.70 -7.59 15.76
CA ILE A 72 9.34 -8.04 16.07
C ILE A 72 9.27 -9.57 16.00
N ILE A 73 9.82 -10.17 14.93
CA ILE A 73 9.76 -11.62 14.70
C ILE A 73 10.61 -12.38 15.72
N LEU A 74 11.84 -11.93 16.03
CA LEU A 74 12.74 -12.66 16.94
C LEU A 74 12.15 -12.79 18.35
N PRO A 75 11.63 -11.73 18.99
CA PRO A 75 10.96 -11.88 20.29
C PRO A 75 9.72 -12.74 20.22
N ILE A 76 8.87 -12.61 19.18
CA ILE A 76 7.66 -13.43 19.05
C ILE A 76 7.99 -14.92 18.94
N PHE A 77 9.04 -15.25 18.19
CA PHE A 77 9.43 -16.63 17.95
C PHE A 77 10.00 -17.30 19.21
N HIS A 78 10.82 -16.58 19.98
CA HIS A 78 11.48 -17.16 21.15
C HIS A 78 10.69 -16.96 22.45
N PHE A 79 10.05 -15.79 22.61
CA PHE A 79 9.31 -15.38 23.80
C PHE A 79 7.96 -14.76 23.39
N HIS A 80 6.95 -15.59 23.15
CA HIS A 80 5.66 -15.15 22.62
C HIS A 80 5.08 -13.91 23.33
N ILE A 81 5.11 -13.87 24.67
CA ILE A 81 4.60 -12.74 25.45
C ILE A 81 5.40 -11.46 25.18
N ALA A 82 6.74 -11.54 25.19
CA ALA A 82 7.59 -10.38 24.90
C ALA A 82 7.34 -9.85 23.48
N GLY A 83 7.18 -10.75 22.51
CA GLY A 83 6.83 -10.37 21.15
C GLY A 83 5.46 -9.68 21.01
N VAL A 84 4.44 -10.19 21.72
CA VAL A 84 3.13 -9.54 21.77
C VAL A 84 3.22 -8.15 22.41
N ILE A 85 3.99 -8.00 23.49
CA ILE A 85 4.24 -6.70 24.14
C ILE A 85 4.91 -5.73 23.16
N VAL A 86 5.92 -6.18 22.41
CA VAL A 86 6.59 -5.34 21.39
C VAL A 86 5.60 -4.89 20.31
N ILE A 87 4.79 -5.80 19.76
CA ILE A 87 3.74 -5.44 18.79
C ILE A 87 2.78 -4.41 19.37
N LEU A 88 2.26 -4.64 20.58
CA LEU A 88 1.32 -3.72 21.22
C LEU A 88 1.97 -2.36 21.48
N ALA A 89 3.24 -2.32 21.86
CA ALA A 89 3.98 -1.07 22.04
C ALA A 89 4.10 -0.26 20.73
N PHE A 90 4.49 -0.91 19.62
CA PHE A 90 4.56 -0.24 18.32
C PHE A 90 3.18 0.22 17.81
N LEU A 91 2.15 -0.59 18.03
CA LEU A 91 0.79 -0.30 17.61
C LEU A 91 0.19 0.87 18.41
N LEU A 92 0.34 0.86 19.74
CA LEU A 92 -0.04 1.97 20.60
C LEU A 92 0.75 3.23 20.26
N GLY A 93 2.06 3.12 20.04
CA GLY A 93 2.90 4.25 19.62
C GLY A 93 2.45 4.85 18.29
N THR A 94 2.10 4.00 17.31
CA THR A 94 1.54 4.44 16.02
C THR A 94 0.22 5.19 16.22
N TRP A 95 -0.70 4.63 17.01
CA TRP A 95 -2.02 5.22 17.24
C TRP A 95 -1.94 6.53 18.01
N THR A 96 -1.18 6.58 19.10
CA THR A 96 -1.03 7.80 19.91
C THR A 96 -0.32 8.89 19.13
N ALA A 97 0.77 8.57 18.42
CA ALA A 97 1.45 9.54 17.57
C ALA A 97 0.51 10.07 16.47
N THR A 98 -0.23 9.20 15.79
CA THR A 98 -1.18 9.62 14.74
C THR A 98 -2.28 10.51 15.32
N GLY A 99 -2.84 10.16 16.47
CA GLY A 99 -3.90 10.93 17.13
C GLY A 99 -3.42 12.30 17.59
N ILE A 100 -2.27 12.37 18.27
CA ILE A 100 -1.67 13.63 18.74
C ILE A 100 -1.41 14.56 17.56
N MET A 101 -0.81 14.04 16.49
CA MET A 101 -0.42 14.86 15.34
C MET A 101 -1.62 15.27 14.49
N THR A 102 -2.66 14.43 14.41
CA THR A 102 -3.94 14.79 13.80
C THR A 102 -4.60 15.94 14.56
N THR A 103 -4.63 15.89 15.88
CA THR A 103 -5.19 16.97 16.71
C THR A 103 -4.34 18.24 16.64
N HIS A 104 -3.01 18.13 16.71
CA HIS A 104 -2.10 19.27 16.71
C HIS A 104 -2.15 20.08 15.40
N TRP A 105 -2.31 19.40 14.27
CA TRP A 105 -2.36 20.04 12.95
C TRP A 105 -3.78 20.20 12.40
N GLU A 106 -4.81 19.94 13.22
CA GLU A 106 -6.22 20.04 12.83
C GLU A 106 -6.53 19.29 11.51
N ILE A 107 -5.93 18.11 11.35
CA ILE A 107 -6.05 17.34 10.11
C ILE A 107 -7.47 16.77 10.01
N PRO A 108 -8.17 16.99 8.87
CA PRO A 108 -9.51 16.45 8.66
C PRO A 108 -9.51 14.93 8.53
N LEU A 109 -10.71 14.34 8.49
CA LEU A 109 -10.87 12.89 8.43
C LEU A 109 -10.38 12.32 7.09
N SER A 110 -10.50 13.09 5.99
CA SER A 110 -9.82 12.81 4.74
C SER A 110 -8.42 13.43 4.68
N VAL A 111 -7.38 12.60 4.75
CA VAL A 111 -5.97 13.01 4.63
C VAL A 111 -5.50 13.07 3.17
N PHE A 112 -6.35 12.66 2.23
CA PHE A 112 -6.00 12.55 0.81
C PHE A 112 -6.36 13.84 0.07
N ASP A 113 -5.71 14.93 0.46
CA ASP A 113 -5.81 16.24 -0.21
C ASP A 113 -4.76 16.45 -1.30
N GLY A 114 -3.84 15.48 -1.47
CA GLY A 114 -2.71 15.59 -2.40
C GLY A 114 -1.72 16.72 -2.03
N GLY A 115 -1.82 17.26 -0.82
CA GLY A 115 -1.09 18.45 -0.39
C GLY A 115 -0.37 18.23 0.94
N VAL A 116 -0.50 19.21 1.83
CA VAL A 116 0.30 19.29 3.06
C VAL A 116 -0.06 18.18 4.05
N ASN A 117 -1.33 17.81 4.17
CA ASN A 117 -1.75 16.78 5.13
C ASN A 117 -1.27 15.38 4.72
N PHE A 118 -1.25 15.12 3.41
CA PHE A 118 -0.66 13.92 2.84
C PHE A 118 0.82 13.77 3.22
N MET A 119 1.63 14.82 3.07
CA MET A 119 3.05 14.77 3.44
C MET A 119 3.27 14.66 4.95
N LYS A 120 2.49 15.40 5.74
CA LYS A 120 2.62 15.43 7.20
C LYS A 120 2.27 14.11 7.87
N LEU A 121 1.18 13.46 7.44
CA LEU A 121 0.62 12.30 8.14
C LEU A 121 0.57 11.02 7.29
N TYR A 122 0.26 11.14 6.00
CA TYR A 122 0.01 9.96 5.17
C TYR A 122 1.32 9.27 4.79
N VAL A 123 2.33 10.02 4.35
CA VAL A 123 3.58 9.44 3.82
C VAL A 123 4.46 8.80 4.90
N LYS A 124 4.39 9.31 6.14
CA LYS A 124 5.31 8.95 7.23
C LYS A 124 5.15 7.49 7.71
N PRO A 125 6.25 6.74 7.90
CA PRO A 125 6.21 5.32 8.23
C PRO A 125 5.59 5.05 9.61
N TYR A 126 5.87 5.91 10.60
CA TYR A 126 5.45 5.75 11.99
C TYR A 126 3.94 5.97 12.22
N PHE A 127 3.21 6.55 11.26
CA PHE A 127 1.73 6.63 11.30
C PHE A 127 1.03 5.51 10.51
N ARG A 128 1.81 4.60 9.91
CA ARG A 128 1.30 3.57 8.98
C ARG A 128 1.67 2.15 9.34
N MET A 129 2.40 1.94 10.43
CA MET A 129 2.90 0.62 10.79
C MET A 129 1.80 -0.38 11.19
N GLY A 130 0.61 0.09 11.59
CA GLY A 130 -0.49 -0.72 12.12
C GLY A 130 -0.84 -1.99 11.30
N PRO A 131 -1.22 -1.87 10.01
CA PRO A 131 -1.51 -3.02 9.16
C PRO A 131 -0.36 -4.02 9.05
N PHE A 132 0.89 -3.53 9.00
CA PHE A 132 2.09 -4.36 8.93
C PHE A 132 2.25 -5.22 10.18
N LEU A 133 2.04 -4.64 11.37
CA LEU A 133 2.07 -5.35 12.66
C LEU A 133 1.00 -6.43 12.75
N VAL A 134 -0.24 -6.10 12.37
CA VAL A 134 -1.37 -7.05 12.38
C VAL A 134 -1.13 -8.21 11.40
N GLY A 135 -0.60 -7.90 10.22
CA GLY A 135 -0.21 -8.89 9.22
C GLY A 135 0.88 -9.83 9.70
N MET A 136 1.95 -9.30 10.31
CA MET A 136 3.02 -10.12 10.89
C MET A 136 2.50 -11.06 11.97
N TYR A 137 1.66 -10.57 12.89
CA TYR A 137 1.08 -11.40 13.93
C TYR A 137 0.19 -12.51 13.36
N THR A 138 -0.62 -12.18 12.35
CA THR A 138 -1.49 -13.15 11.66
C THR A 138 -0.65 -14.21 10.94
N GLY A 139 0.44 -13.81 10.28
CA GLY A 139 1.41 -14.74 9.68
C GLY A 139 2.03 -15.69 10.71
N TYR A 140 2.41 -15.17 11.89
CA TYR A 140 2.90 -15.99 13.00
C TYR A 140 1.85 -16.98 13.52
N LEU A 141 0.59 -16.56 13.67
CA LEU A 141 -0.49 -17.44 14.09
C LEU A 141 -0.72 -18.58 13.08
N LEU A 142 -0.71 -18.27 11.79
CA LEU A 142 -0.85 -19.27 10.73
C LEU A 142 0.31 -20.28 10.75
N TYR A 143 1.54 -19.79 10.94
CA TYR A 143 2.72 -20.64 11.09
C TYR A 143 2.62 -21.57 12.31
N ARG A 144 2.28 -21.03 13.50
CA ARG A 144 2.15 -21.80 14.74
C ARG A 144 1.04 -22.84 14.70
N THR A 145 -0.07 -22.52 14.05
CA THR A 145 -1.23 -23.41 13.95
C THR A 145 -1.14 -24.38 12.78
N ASN A 146 -0.10 -24.25 11.94
CA ASN A 146 0.08 -25.03 10.71
C ASN A 146 -1.20 -25.08 9.87
N PHE A 147 -1.88 -23.92 9.75
CA PHE A 147 -3.14 -23.76 9.02
C PHE A 147 -4.30 -24.66 9.50
N LYS A 148 -4.24 -25.13 10.76
CA LYS A 148 -5.23 -26.06 11.35
C LYS A 148 -5.84 -25.50 12.64
N HIS A 149 -5.99 -24.19 12.74
CA HIS A 149 -6.64 -23.57 13.89
C HIS A 149 -8.11 -24.00 13.96
N ARG A 150 -8.52 -24.62 15.07
CA ARG A 150 -9.89 -25.09 15.28
C ARG A 150 -10.71 -24.01 15.98
N MET A 151 -11.69 -23.47 15.27
CA MET A 151 -12.66 -22.50 15.77
C MET A 151 -14.09 -23.03 15.57
N SER A 152 -15.01 -22.62 16.44
CA SER A 152 -16.43 -22.96 16.26
C SER A 152 -17.00 -22.23 15.04
N LYS A 153 -17.94 -22.86 14.31
CA LYS A 153 -18.60 -22.22 13.16
C LYS A 153 -19.32 -20.93 13.54
N VAL A 154 -19.82 -20.85 14.78
CA VAL A 154 -20.47 -19.66 15.35
C VAL A 154 -19.46 -18.52 15.51
N ALA A 155 -18.28 -18.78 16.08
CA ALA A 155 -17.23 -17.78 16.21
C ALA A 155 -16.72 -17.31 14.83
N ALA A 156 -16.59 -18.21 13.87
CA ALA A 156 -16.24 -17.87 12.49
C ALA A 156 -17.27 -16.92 11.86
N PHE A 157 -18.57 -17.22 12.03
CA PHE A 157 -19.66 -16.38 11.52
C PHE A 157 -19.64 -14.98 12.13
N PHE A 158 -19.53 -14.88 13.46
CA PHE A 158 -19.42 -13.58 14.12
C PHE A 158 -18.19 -12.79 13.67
N GLY A 159 -17.04 -13.46 13.49
CA GLY A 159 -15.85 -12.79 12.97
C GLY A 159 -16.05 -12.25 11.55
N TRP A 160 -16.75 -12.97 10.67
CA TRP A 160 -17.12 -12.46 9.34
C TRP A 160 -18.06 -11.25 9.40
N VAL A 161 -19.08 -11.29 10.26
CA VAL A 161 -20.00 -10.15 10.46
C VAL A 161 -19.25 -8.94 10.99
N VAL A 162 -18.42 -9.12 12.02
CA VAL A 162 -17.62 -8.03 12.60
C VAL A 162 -16.65 -7.46 11.56
N ALA A 163 -15.95 -8.30 10.82
CA ALA A 163 -15.03 -7.85 9.77
C ALA A 163 -15.77 -7.05 8.67
N ALA A 164 -16.95 -7.51 8.24
CA ALA A 164 -17.75 -6.80 7.24
C ALA A 164 -18.25 -5.45 7.76
N VAL A 165 -18.78 -5.38 8.98
CA VAL A 165 -19.24 -4.14 9.59
C VAL A 165 -18.09 -3.15 9.76
N VAL A 166 -16.95 -3.59 10.30
CA VAL A 166 -15.78 -2.73 10.49
C VAL A 166 -15.22 -2.25 9.14
N ALA A 167 -15.15 -3.11 8.12
CA ALA A 167 -14.72 -2.72 6.79
C ALA A 167 -15.65 -1.65 6.18
N CYS A 168 -16.97 -1.82 6.31
CA CYS A 168 -17.94 -0.82 5.86
C CYS A 168 -17.80 0.50 6.63
N LEU A 169 -17.63 0.47 7.95
CA LEU A 169 -17.43 1.67 8.76
C LEU A 169 -16.15 2.41 8.37
N VAL A 170 -15.06 1.69 8.10
CA VAL A 170 -13.82 2.31 7.65
C VAL A 170 -13.99 2.96 6.28
N LEU A 171 -14.64 2.29 5.32
CA LEU A 171 -14.82 2.82 3.96
C LEU A 171 -15.80 4.00 3.90
N TYR A 172 -16.98 3.84 4.51
CA TYR A 172 -18.06 4.84 4.43
C TYR A 172 -18.00 5.88 5.54
N GLY A 173 -17.15 5.71 6.55
CA GLY A 173 -16.98 6.69 7.62
C GLY A 173 -16.49 8.07 7.17
N GLN A 174 -15.93 8.17 5.95
CA GLN A 174 -15.52 9.45 5.36
C GLN A 174 -16.65 10.18 4.60
N TYR A 175 -17.78 9.52 4.37
CA TYR A 175 -18.83 10.02 3.48
C TYR A 175 -19.41 11.37 3.91
N ASP A 176 -19.69 11.54 5.20
CA ASP A 176 -20.28 12.79 5.70
C ASP A 176 -19.29 13.97 5.61
N ASP A 177 -18.02 13.74 5.97
CA ASP A 177 -16.94 14.74 5.89
C ASP A 177 -16.70 15.18 4.43
N LEU A 178 -16.70 14.22 3.50
CA LEU A 178 -16.54 14.49 2.06
C LEU A 178 -17.74 15.24 1.44
N ASN A 179 -18.93 15.09 2.01
CA ASN A 179 -20.13 15.85 1.59
C ASN A 179 -20.24 17.23 2.25
N GLY A 180 -19.20 17.67 2.97
CA GLY A 180 -19.13 18.99 3.58
C GLY A 180 -19.61 19.07 5.03
N ASN A 181 -20.07 17.95 5.61
CA ASN A 181 -20.44 17.88 7.02
C ASN A 181 -19.19 17.53 7.85
N ARG A 182 -18.39 18.56 8.16
CA ARG A 182 -17.15 18.38 8.93
C ARG A 182 -17.44 17.70 10.26
N VAL A 183 -16.76 16.58 10.48
CA VAL A 183 -16.81 15.87 11.76
C VAL A 183 -15.94 16.57 12.81
N SER A 184 -16.17 16.27 14.09
CA SER A 184 -15.37 16.84 15.17
C SER A 184 -13.91 16.38 15.09
N GLN A 185 -12.98 17.21 15.57
CA GLN A 185 -11.55 16.90 15.53
C GLN A 185 -11.20 15.62 16.29
N GLU A 186 -11.94 15.31 17.35
CA GLU A 186 -11.80 14.09 18.13
C GLU A 186 -12.11 12.84 17.30
N VAL A 187 -13.18 12.89 16.50
CA VAL A 187 -13.57 11.81 15.59
C VAL A 187 -12.54 11.66 14.46
N SER A 188 -12.07 12.77 13.87
CA SER A 188 -11.00 12.77 12.87
C SER A 188 -9.71 12.14 13.42
N SER A 189 -9.31 12.53 14.63
CA SER A 189 -8.13 12.01 15.32
C SER A 189 -8.21 10.51 15.58
N LEU A 190 -9.34 10.05 16.14
CA LEU A 190 -9.57 8.64 16.38
C LEU A 190 -9.58 7.86 15.08
N TYR A 191 -10.33 8.33 14.08
CA TYR A 191 -10.42 7.68 12.77
C TYR A 191 -9.03 7.57 12.12
N ASN A 192 -8.29 8.67 12.02
CA ASN A 192 -6.97 8.70 11.40
C ASN A 192 -5.97 7.76 12.08
N ALA A 193 -6.04 7.62 13.41
CA ALA A 193 -5.20 6.71 14.18
C ALA A 193 -5.50 5.22 13.90
N VAL A 194 -6.77 4.82 13.84
CA VAL A 194 -7.13 3.39 13.87
C VAL A 194 -7.57 2.79 12.54
N HIS A 195 -8.15 3.59 11.63
CA HIS A 195 -8.86 3.06 10.44
C HIS A 195 -7.99 2.13 9.57
N ARG A 196 -6.72 2.48 9.37
CA ARG A 196 -5.77 1.67 8.58
C ARG A 196 -5.56 0.31 9.24
N THR A 197 -5.34 0.32 10.55
CA THR A 197 -5.10 -0.90 11.34
C THR A 197 -6.33 -1.79 11.35
N LEU A 198 -7.52 -1.21 11.49
CA LEU A 198 -8.80 -1.92 11.42
C LEU A 198 -9.02 -2.54 10.04
N TRP A 199 -8.77 -1.80 8.96
CA TRP A 199 -8.82 -2.34 7.59
C TRP A 199 -7.85 -3.52 7.43
N GLY A 200 -6.61 -3.36 7.86
CA GLY A 200 -5.59 -4.42 7.86
C GLY A 200 -6.03 -5.66 8.64
N ALA A 201 -6.67 -5.47 9.80
CA ALA A 201 -7.23 -6.56 10.60
C ALA A 201 -8.39 -7.28 9.89
N CYS A 202 -9.27 -6.55 9.20
CA CYS A 202 -10.33 -7.15 8.40
C CYS A 202 -9.76 -8.02 7.27
N VAL A 203 -8.75 -7.53 6.54
CA VAL A 203 -8.07 -8.31 5.50
C VAL A 203 -7.35 -9.52 6.10
N CYS A 204 -6.68 -9.37 7.25
CA CYS A 204 -6.04 -10.47 7.95
C CYS A 204 -7.04 -11.53 8.40
N TRP A 205 -8.25 -11.12 8.84
CA TRP A 205 -9.32 -12.06 9.16
C TRP A 205 -9.79 -12.86 7.95
N VAL A 206 -9.95 -12.22 6.79
CA VAL A 206 -10.27 -12.90 5.51
C VAL A 206 -9.21 -13.95 5.20
N VAL A 207 -7.93 -13.58 5.26
CA VAL A 207 -6.81 -14.49 5.00
C VAL A 207 -6.79 -15.64 6.00
N PHE A 208 -6.89 -15.34 7.29
CA PHE A 208 -6.88 -16.33 8.37
C PHE A 208 -8.05 -17.32 8.25
N SER A 209 -9.26 -16.81 7.98
CA SER A 209 -10.46 -17.64 7.83
C SER A 209 -10.39 -18.52 6.58
N CYS A 210 -9.94 -17.98 5.45
CA CYS A 210 -9.77 -18.75 4.23
C CYS A 210 -8.72 -19.86 4.39
N ALA A 211 -7.58 -19.53 5.00
CA ALA A 211 -6.48 -20.47 5.17
C ALA A 211 -6.80 -21.63 6.13
N ASN A 212 -7.64 -21.39 7.15
CA ASN A 212 -8.09 -22.43 8.09
C ASN A 212 -9.39 -23.15 7.67
N GLY A 213 -9.91 -22.89 6.46
CA GLY A 213 -11.10 -23.58 5.92
C GLY A 213 -12.46 -22.99 6.34
N TYR A 214 -12.49 -21.82 6.96
CA TYR A 214 -13.71 -21.09 7.35
C TYR A 214 -14.14 -20.03 6.32
N GLY A 215 -13.56 -20.02 5.13
CA GLY A 215 -13.86 -19.03 4.08
C GLY A 215 -15.01 -19.38 3.13
N GLY A 216 -15.49 -20.64 3.10
CA GLY A 216 -16.61 -21.05 2.26
C GLY A 216 -16.48 -20.60 0.79
N TYR A 217 -17.53 -19.96 0.25
CA TYR A 217 -17.54 -19.42 -1.12
C TYR A 217 -16.48 -18.34 -1.37
N ILE A 218 -16.17 -17.51 -0.36
CA ILE A 218 -15.16 -16.46 -0.48
C ILE A 218 -13.79 -17.08 -0.78
N ASN A 219 -13.45 -18.18 -0.09
CA ASN A 219 -12.22 -18.91 -0.37
C ASN A 219 -12.21 -19.48 -1.80
N THR A 220 -13.32 -20.00 -2.30
CA THR A 220 -13.40 -20.52 -3.68
C THR A 220 -13.08 -19.44 -4.71
N VAL A 221 -13.60 -18.21 -4.53
CA VAL A 221 -13.31 -17.09 -5.44
C VAL A 221 -11.86 -16.63 -5.28
N LEU A 222 -11.39 -16.39 -4.05
CA LEU A 222 -10.05 -15.86 -3.79
C LEU A 222 -8.92 -16.84 -4.12
N SER A 223 -9.19 -18.15 -4.08
CA SER A 223 -8.22 -19.20 -4.45
C SER A 223 -8.21 -19.52 -5.94
N TRP A 224 -8.94 -18.76 -6.76
CA TRP A 224 -8.98 -18.99 -8.20
C TRP A 224 -7.60 -18.84 -8.84
N LYS A 225 -7.18 -19.87 -9.58
CA LYS A 225 -5.84 -19.93 -10.22
C LYS A 225 -5.61 -18.81 -11.25
N GLY A 226 -6.66 -18.23 -11.80
CA GLY A 226 -6.58 -17.06 -12.69
C GLY A 226 -5.96 -15.83 -12.02
N PHE A 227 -6.05 -15.71 -10.69
CA PHE A 227 -5.42 -14.62 -9.94
C PHE A 227 -3.91 -14.80 -9.73
N ILE A 228 -3.34 -15.99 -9.95
CA ILE A 228 -1.90 -16.23 -9.78
C ILE A 228 -1.03 -15.35 -10.71
N PRO A 229 -1.26 -15.28 -12.03
CA PRO A 229 -0.48 -14.38 -12.88
C PRO A 229 -0.71 -12.90 -12.53
N LEU A 230 -1.95 -12.53 -12.19
CA LEU A 230 -2.28 -11.15 -11.83
C LEU A 230 -1.60 -10.72 -10.52
N SER A 231 -1.56 -11.61 -9.52
CA SER A 231 -0.92 -11.32 -8.23
C SER A 231 0.59 -11.09 -8.37
N ARG A 232 1.25 -11.82 -9.28
CA ARG A 232 2.68 -11.61 -9.60
C ARG A 232 2.95 -10.26 -10.28
N LEU A 233 1.98 -9.72 -11.02
CA LEU A 233 2.12 -8.42 -11.68
C LEU A 233 1.79 -7.23 -10.76
N THR A 234 1.25 -7.46 -9.56
CA THR A 234 0.79 -6.37 -8.67
C THR A 234 1.89 -5.36 -8.34
N TYR A 235 3.12 -5.83 -8.09
CA TYR A 235 4.25 -4.95 -7.81
C TYR A 235 4.59 -4.04 -9.00
N CYS A 236 4.75 -4.62 -10.20
CA CYS A 236 4.98 -3.83 -11.41
C CYS A 236 3.80 -2.90 -11.72
N THR A 237 2.55 -3.37 -11.51
CA THR A 237 1.33 -2.57 -11.68
C THR A 237 1.34 -1.38 -10.75
N TYR A 238 1.74 -1.56 -9.49
CA TYR A 238 1.89 -0.48 -8.53
C TYR A 238 2.91 0.57 -9.01
N LEU A 239 4.01 0.17 -9.64
CA LEU A 239 5.01 1.13 -10.13
C LEU A 239 4.54 1.93 -11.34
N VAL A 240 3.75 1.33 -12.24
CA VAL A 240 3.35 1.95 -13.51
C VAL A 240 1.97 2.58 -13.50
N HIS A 241 1.10 2.28 -12.53
CA HIS A 241 -0.28 2.80 -12.58
C HIS A 241 -0.38 4.34 -12.58
N PRO A 242 0.42 5.11 -11.82
CA PRO A 242 0.27 6.56 -11.82
C PRO A 242 0.74 7.15 -13.15
N ILE A 243 1.76 6.54 -13.77
CA ILE A 243 2.23 6.87 -15.12
C ILE A 243 1.08 6.76 -16.13
N VAL A 244 0.36 5.64 -16.11
CA VAL A 244 -0.78 5.39 -17.00
C VAL A 244 -1.92 6.38 -16.72
N ILE A 245 -2.22 6.63 -15.45
CA ILE A 245 -3.25 7.57 -15.04
C ILE A 245 -2.89 8.98 -15.50
N TYR A 246 -1.68 9.46 -15.24
CA TYR A 246 -1.22 10.77 -15.68
C TYR A 246 -1.22 10.91 -17.19
N TYR A 247 -0.74 9.90 -17.92
CA TYR A 247 -0.83 9.88 -19.37
C TYR A 247 -2.28 10.05 -19.85
N ASN A 248 -3.22 9.29 -19.26
CA ASN A 248 -4.64 9.39 -19.60
C ASN A 248 -5.24 10.76 -19.26
N GLN A 249 -4.86 11.36 -18.13
CA GLN A 249 -5.40 12.67 -17.74
C GLN A 249 -4.80 13.81 -18.56
N TYR A 250 -3.49 13.82 -18.79
CA TYR A 250 -2.80 14.93 -19.47
C TYR A 250 -3.03 14.98 -20.99
N THR A 251 -3.40 13.85 -21.60
CA THR A 251 -3.77 13.80 -23.02
C THR A 251 -5.21 14.24 -23.30
N LYS A 252 -6.04 14.42 -22.26
CA LYS A 252 -7.44 14.83 -22.44
C LYS A 252 -7.53 16.23 -23.02
N GLN A 253 -8.28 16.33 -24.12
CA GLN A 253 -8.55 17.60 -24.81
C GLN A 253 -9.85 18.27 -24.37
N ARG A 254 -10.65 17.59 -23.54
CA ARG A 254 -11.97 18.05 -23.11
C ARG A 254 -12.16 17.82 -21.62
N LEU A 255 -12.96 18.69 -21.01
CA LEU A 255 -13.43 18.54 -19.64
C LEU A 255 -14.24 17.25 -19.51
N MET A 256 -14.14 16.59 -18.37
CA MET A 256 -14.94 15.42 -18.02
C MET A 256 -15.95 15.78 -16.95
N HIS A 257 -17.13 15.17 -17.04
CA HIS A 257 -18.09 15.21 -15.96
C HIS A 257 -17.67 14.23 -14.86
N LEU A 258 -17.72 14.69 -13.61
CA LEU A 258 -17.51 13.84 -12.44
C LEU A 258 -18.83 13.13 -12.12
N THR A 259 -19.13 12.07 -12.88
CA THR A 259 -20.26 11.17 -12.59
C THR A 259 -19.74 9.83 -12.09
N ASP A 260 -20.53 9.14 -11.28
CA ASP A 260 -20.15 7.82 -10.74
C ASP A 260 -19.78 6.83 -11.86
N ILE A 261 -20.55 6.86 -12.94
CA ILE A 261 -20.34 5.98 -14.09
C ILE A 261 -19.02 6.31 -14.80
N ASP A 262 -18.72 7.60 -15.03
CA ASP A 262 -17.47 8.02 -15.67
C ASP A 262 -16.25 7.65 -14.82
N VAL A 263 -16.36 7.76 -13.49
CA VAL A 263 -15.30 7.35 -12.57
C VAL A 263 -15.08 5.84 -12.60
N ILE A 264 -16.16 5.03 -12.66
CA ILE A 264 -16.06 3.58 -12.78
C ILE A 264 -15.38 3.18 -14.10
N TYR A 265 -15.78 3.77 -15.22
CA TYR A 265 -15.16 3.49 -16.52
C TYR A 265 -13.67 3.86 -16.52
N GLN A 266 -13.31 5.01 -15.96
CA GLN A 266 -11.91 5.41 -15.83
C GLN A 266 -11.12 4.47 -14.93
N PHE A 267 -11.69 4.03 -13.81
CA PHE A 267 -11.04 3.09 -12.91
C PHE A 267 -10.74 1.76 -13.62
N ILE A 268 -11.75 1.15 -14.26
CA ILE A 268 -11.59 -0.13 -14.96
C ILE A 268 -10.59 0.01 -16.12
N GLY A 269 -10.70 1.09 -16.90
CA GLY A 269 -9.79 1.38 -18.01
C GLY A 269 -8.34 1.52 -17.53
N ASN A 270 -8.10 2.34 -16.51
CA ASN A 270 -6.78 2.53 -15.93
C ASN A 270 -6.22 1.24 -15.32
N LEU A 271 -7.06 0.42 -14.66
CA LEU A 271 -6.64 -0.86 -14.09
C LEU A 271 -6.16 -1.83 -15.18
N VAL A 272 -6.96 -2.04 -16.22
CA VAL A 272 -6.63 -2.97 -17.31
C VAL A 272 -5.38 -2.52 -18.06
N VAL A 273 -5.30 -1.24 -18.44
CA VAL A 273 -4.13 -0.69 -19.15
C VAL A 273 -2.88 -0.76 -18.26
N SER A 274 -3.00 -0.44 -16.97
CA SER A 274 -1.87 -0.55 -16.03
C SER A 274 -1.36 -1.98 -15.91
N MET A 275 -2.25 -2.98 -15.86
CA MET A 275 -1.84 -4.39 -15.85
C MET A 275 -1.16 -4.81 -17.15
N MET A 276 -1.63 -4.33 -18.31
CA MET A 276 -1.00 -4.61 -19.61
C MET A 276 0.41 -4.01 -19.69
N VAL A 277 0.56 -2.74 -19.29
CA VAL A 277 1.86 -2.06 -19.25
C VAL A 277 2.79 -2.72 -18.23
N ALA A 278 2.26 -3.11 -17.07
CA ALA A 278 3.01 -3.82 -16.04
C ALA A 278 3.52 -5.18 -16.51
N PHE A 279 2.75 -5.90 -17.32
CA PHE A 279 3.18 -7.15 -17.92
C PHE A 279 4.41 -6.94 -18.82
N VAL A 280 4.36 -5.94 -19.72
CA VAL A 280 5.50 -5.60 -20.57
C VAL A 280 6.71 -5.15 -19.74
N ALA A 281 6.49 -4.31 -18.73
CA ALA A 281 7.56 -3.84 -17.84
C ALA A 281 8.19 -4.98 -17.03
N SER A 282 7.40 -5.92 -16.52
CA SER A 282 7.89 -7.07 -15.76
C SER A 282 8.72 -8.02 -16.66
N LEU A 283 8.35 -8.18 -17.93
CA LEU A 283 9.16 -8.94 -18.89
C LEU A 283 10.47 -8.22 -19.27
N ALA A 284 10.45 -6.89 -19.39
CA ALA A 284 11.60 -6.10 -19.78
C ALA A 284 12.63 -5.90 -18.65
N PHE A 285 12.16 -5.71 -17.41
CA PHE A 285 13.03 -5.34 -16.29
C PHE A 285 13.11 -6.41 -15.21
N GLU A 286 11.97 -6.91 -14.72
CA GLU A 286 11.94 -7.79 -13.54
C GLU A 286 12.45 -9.20 -13.88
N SER A 287 11.96 -9.79 -14.97
CA SER A 287 12.29 -11.14 -15.41
C SER A 287 13.79 -11.33 -15.72
N PRO A 288 14.45 -10.41 -16.46
CA PRO A 288 15.89 -10.49 -16.68
C PRO A 288 16.69 -10.32 -15.39
N MET A 289 16.30 -9.41 -14.50
CA MET A 289 17.00 -9.19 -13.22
C MET A 289 16.94 -10.42 -12.32
N MET A 290 15.77 -11.07 -12.20
CA MET A 290 15.66 -12.36 -11.50
C MET A 290 16.53 -13.45 -12.15
N GLY A 291 16.68 -13.43 -13.48
CA GLY A 291 17.59 -14.31 -14.21
C GLY A 291 19.05 -14.05 -13.86
N PHE A 292 19.48 -12.78 -13.87
CA PHE A 292 20.84 -12.38 -13.50
C PHE A 292 21.19 -12.73 -12.06
N GLU A 293 20.29 -12.47 -11.12
CA GLU A 293 20.45 -12.83 -9.71
C GLU A 293 20.72 -14.34 -9.57
N LYS A 294 19.90 -15.16 -10.22
CA LYS A 294 20.09 -16.62 -10.23
C LYS A 294 21.44 -17.00 -10.80
N VAL A 295 21.93 -16.38 -11.87
CA VAL A 295 23.25 -16.72 -12.45
C VAL A 295 24.39 -16.33 -11.51
N ILE A 296 24.31 -15.15 -10.90
CA ILE A 296 25.35 -14.60 -10.01
C ILE A 296 25.45 -15.42 -8.72
N PHE A 297 24.31 -15.67 -8.05
CA PHE A 297 24.30 -16.30 -6.72
C PHE A 297 24.26 -17.82 -6.75
N LYS A 298 23.79 -18.47 -7.82
CA LYS A 298 23.83 -19.95 -7.96
C LYS A 298 25.26 -20.50 -8.09
N LYS A 299 26.24 -19.64 -8.37
CA LYS A 299 27.67 -20.00 -8.32
C LYS A 299 28.21 -20.15 -6.90
N GLN A 300 27.54 -19.60 -5.88
CA GLN A 300 27.96 -19.71 -4.48
C GLN A 300 27.47 -20.99 -3.78
N GLU A 301 26.27 -21.50 -4.10
CA GLU A 301 25.79 -22.77 -3.53
C GLU A 301 26.62 -23.99 -3.98
N LYS A 302 27.15 -23.96 -5.21
CA LYS A 302 28.01 -25.04 -5.72
C LYS A 302 29.44 -25.04 -5.14
N LYS A 303 29.85 -23.97 -4.45
CA LYS A 303 31.16 -23.88 -3.76
C LYS A 303 31.09 -24.15 -2.25
N ARG A 304 29.88 -24.30 -1.69
CA ARG A 304 29.61 -24.53 -0.25
C ARG A 304 29.04 -25.92 0.07
N ARG A 305 28.91 -26.78 -0.94
CA ARG A 305 28.69 -28.24 -0.78
C ARG A 305 29.96 -28.96 -1.19
#